data_AF-A0A2G1YQ50-F1
#
_entry.id   AF-A0A2G1YQ50-F1
#
_cell.length_a   1.000
_cell.length_b   1.000
_cell.length_c   1.000
_cell.angle_alpha   90.00
_cell.angle_beta   90.00
_cell.angle_gamma   90.00
#
_symmetry.space_group_name_H-M   'P 1'
#
loop_
_entity.id
_entity.type
_entity.pdbx_description
1 polymer ?
#
loop_
_entity_poly.entity_id
_entity_poly.type
_entity_poly.pdbx_seq_one_letter_code
_entity_poly.pdbx_strand_id
1 'polypeptide(L)'
;MKQLKILILSLCLAYTASADIVKNSTNTMKDTKTNFIWQDTKDVSTTKRTFEDAVGYCKNLELDGHKSWEVPGFLELFSLVDAKVYNPTISGNFKFVVSANYWSSKTFGHASSKEAFVVDFKSGAFNRKKMDETFYVRCYKKAS
;
A
#
# COMPACT_ATOMS: atom_id res chain seq x y z
N MET A 1 19.88 -44.48 41.12
CA MET A 1 20.33 -43.52 40.08
C MET A 1 19.15 -43.21 39.18
N LYS A 2 18.45 -42.09 39.44
CA LYS A 2 17.25 -41.67 38.71
C LYS A 2 17.69 -40.91 37.46
N GLN A 3 17.43 -41.48 36.29
CA GLN A 3 17.58 -40.78 35.00
C GLN A 3 16.40 -39.80 34.85
N LEU A 4 16.66 -38.53 35.13
CA LEU A 4 15.71 -37.44 34.96
C LEU A 4 15.60 -37.13 33.46
N LYS A 5 14.59 -37.69 32.79
CA LYS A 5 14.25 -37.33 31.41
C LYS A 5 13.59 -35.95 31.42
N ILE A 6 14.38 -34.91 31.14
CA ILE A 6 13.87 -33.56 30.91
C ILE A 6 13.19 -33.56 29.54
N LEU A 7 11.86 -33.67 29.52
CA LEU A 7 11.07 -33.39 28.33
C LEU A 7 11.04 -31.88 28.15
N ILE A 8 11.89 -31.33 27.29
CA ILE A 8 11.77 -29.94 26.84
C ILE A 8 10.57 -29.90 25.89
N LEU A 9 9.38 -29.60 26.42
CA LEU A 9 8.27 -29.15 25.60
C LEU A 9 8.74 -27.88 24.91
N SER A 10 9.08 -27.95 23.62
CA SER A 10 9.38 -26.77 22.84
C SER A 10 8.12 -25.93 22.77
N LEU A 11 8.06 -24.90 23.61
CA LEU A 11 7.11 -23.81 23.47
C LEU A 11 7.53 -23.07 22.19
N CYS A 12 7.05 -23.55 21.04
CA CYS A 12 6.94 -22.68 19.87
C CYS A 12 5.86 -21.66 20.22
N LEU A 13 6.24 -20.64 20.99
CA LEU A 13 5.60 -19.35 20.91
C LEU A 13 5.80 -18.92 19.46
N ALA A 14 4.88 -19.33 18.60
CA ALA A 14 4.65 -18.65 17.35
C ALA A 14 4.26 -17.23 17.77
N TYR A 15 5.26 -16.37 17.91
CA TYR A 15 5.06 -14.96 17.76
C TYR A 15 4.50 -14.82 16.35
N THR A 16 3.18 -14.87 16.23
CA THR A 16 2.54 -14.26 15.08
C THR A 16 2.89 -12.79 15.23
N ALA A 17 4.00 -12.38 14.63
CA ALA A 17 4.15 -11.01 14.23
C ALA A 17 2.85 -10.71 13.49
N SER A 18 1.99 -9.88 14.10
CA SER A 18 0.80 -9.39 13.43
C SER A 18 1.32 -8.60 12.24
N ALA A 19 1.48 -9.27 11.10
CA ALA A 19 1.87 -8.62 9.88
C ALA A 19 0.67 -7.76 9.50
N ASP A 20 0.87 -6.44 9.51
CA ASP A 20 -0.18 -5.49 9.17
C ASP A 20 -0.59 -5.64 7.72
N ILE A 21 0.36 -6.02 6.85
CA ILE A 21 0.13 -6.31 5.43
C ILE A 21 0.35 -7.80 5.18
N VAL A 22 -0.69 -8.53 4.78
CA VAL A 22 -0.64 -9.97 4.48
C VAL A 22 -1.10 -10.27 3.06
N LYS A 23 -0.67 -11.39 2.49
CA LYS A 23 -1.13 -11.81 1.16
C LYS A 23 -2.64 -12.10 1.19
N ASN A 24 -3.39 -11.50 0.26
CA ASN A 24 -4.82 -11.77 0.07
C ASN A 24 -5.06 -12.66 -1.15
N SER A 25 -4.30 -12.44 -2.23
CA SER A 25 -4.34 -13.22 -3.46
C SER A 25 -3.00 -13.14 -4.20
N THR A 26 -2.94 -13.60 -5.45
CA THR A 26 -1.75 -13.43 -6.29
C THR A 26 -1.46 -11.96 -6.60
N ASN A 27 -2.51 -11.14 -6.74
CA ASN A 27 -2.38 -9.75 -7.19
C ASN A 27 -2.80 -8.71 -6.15
N THR A 28 -3.11 -9.13 -4.91
CA THR A 28 -3.58 -8.23 -3.86
C THR A 28 -3.01 -8.56 -2.49
N MET A 29 -2.83 -7.50 -1.70
CA MET A 29 -2.42 -7.55 -0.30
C MET A 29 -3.55 -7.04 0.59
N LYS A 30 -3.71 -7.61 1.77
CA LYS A 30 -4.68 -7.20 2.79
C LYS A 30 -3.95 -6.42 3.88
N ASP A 31 -4.42 -5.22 4.15
CA ASP A 31 -4.10 -4.51 5.38
C ASP A 31 -5.06 -4.97 6.48
N THR A 32 -4.53 -5.64 7.50
CA THR A 32 -5.30 -6.21 8.61
C THR A 32 -5.70 -5.17 9.65
N LYS A 33 -5.03 -4.00 9.70
CA LYS A 33 -5.37 -2.90 10.61
C LYS A 33 -6.54 -2.07 10.10
N THR A 34 -6.52 -1.73 8.81
CA THR A 34 -7.55 -0.90 8.18
C THR A 34 -8.65 -1.71 7.50
N ASN A 35 -8.44 -3.02 7.37
CA ASN A 35 -9.27 -3.92 6.59
C ASN A 35 -9.28 -3.59 5.08
N PHE A 36 -8.35 -2.76 4.58
CA PHE A 36 -8.25 -2.44 3.15
C PHE A 36 -7.61 -3.56 2.34
N ILE A 37 -8.00 -3.66 1.07
CA ILE A 37 -7.35 -4.50 0.08
C ILE A 37 -6.61 -3.59 -0.89
N TRP A 38 -5.36 -3.92 -1.15
CA TRP A 38 -4.44 -3.15 -1.95
C TRP A 38 -4.06 -3.92 -3.20
N GLN A 39 -4.07 -3.22 -4.34
CA GLN A 39 -3.51 -3.75 -5.57
C GLN A 39 -2.01 -4.03 -5.37
N ASP A 40 -1.52 -5.18 -5.81
CA ASP A 40 -0.11 -5.54 -5.83
C ASP A 40 0.22 -6.28 -7.13
N THR A 41 0.17 -5.53 -8.23
CA THR A 41 0.51 -6.01 -9.58
C THR A 41 1.75 -5.30 -10.11
N LYS A 42 2.37 -5.85 -11.16
CA LYS A 42 3.52 -5.24 -11.83
C LYS A 42 3.29 -3.79 -12.23
N ASP A 43 2.07 -3.46 -12.63
CA ASP A 43 1.73 -2.13 -13.09
C ASP A 43 1.93 -1.04 -12.02
N VAL A 44 1.76 -1.39 -10.73
CA VAL A 44 2.02 -0.50 -9.59
C VAL A 44 3.47 -0.01 -9.56
N SER A 45 4.42 -0.80 -10.08
CA SER A 45 5.85 -0.46 -10.09
C SER A 45 6.41 -0.08 -11.46
N THR A 46 5.63 -0.24 -12.55
CA THR A 46 6.12 0.06 -13.92
C THR A 46 5.45 1.26 -14.57
N THR A 47 4.24 1.63 -14.14
CA THR A 47 3.43 2.61 -14.86
C THR A 47 3.16 3.84 -14.02
N LYS A 48 3.62 5.00 -14.51
CA LYS A 48 3.25 6.30 -13.97
C LYS A 48 2.08 6.86 -14.76
N ARG A 49 1.21 7.61 -14.09
CA ARG A 49 -0.03 8.17 -14.63
C ARG A 49 -0.18 9.62 -14.20
N THR A 50 -0.81 10.43 -15.04
CA THR A 50 -1.38 11.71 -14.59
C THR A 50 -2.42 11.46 -13.50
N PHE A 51 -2.83 12.49 -12.77
CA PHE A 51 -3.83 12.33 -11.73
C PHE A 51 -5.16 11.79 -12.31
N GLU A 52 -5.63 12.37 -13.41
CA GLU A 52 -6.85 11.96 -14.10
C GLU A 52 -6.76 10.52 -14.62
N ASP A 53 -5.62 10.13 -15.21
CA ASP A 53 -5.40 8.76 -15.67
C ASP A 53 -5.34 7.75 -14.51
N ALA A 54 -4.79 8.15 -13.36
CA ALA A 54 -4.78 7.31 -12.16
C ALA A 54 -6.20 7.06 -11.63
N VAL A 55 -7.04 8.10 -11.61
CA VAL A 55 -8.46 7.98 -11.25
C VAL A 55 -9.20 7.07 -12.23
N GLY A 56 -9.02 7.29 -13.53
CA GLY A 56 -9.62 6.46 -14.58
C GLY A 56 -9.16 5.00 -14.49
N TYR A 57 -7.86 4.78 -14.27
CA TYR A 57 -7.27 3.45 -14.11
C TYR A 57 -7.89 2.69 -12.94
N CYS A 58 -7.91 3.27 -11.74
CA CYS A 58 -8.47 2.58 -10.58
C CYS A 58 -9.96 2.29 -10.78
N LYS A 59 -10.74 3.25 -11.28
CA LYS A 59 -12.18 3.05 -11.51
C LYS A 59 -12.47 1.88 -12.46
N ASN A 60 -11.65 1.69 -13.49
CA ASN A 60 -11.83 0.67 -14.52
C ASN A 60 -11.08 -0.64 -14.21
N LEU A 61 -10.33 -0.70 -13.10
CA LEU A 61 -9.59 -1.89 -12.72
C LEU A 61 -10.57 -3.01 -12.31
N GLU A 62 -10.44 -4.17 -12.94
CA GLU A 62 -11.03 -5.43 -12.49
C GLU A 62 -9.88 -6.38 -12.14
N LEU A 63 -9.80 -6.78 -10.87
CA LEU A 63 -8.66 -7.55 -10.37
C LEU A 63 -9.13 -8.60 -9.37
N ASP A 64 -8.80 -9.87 -9.63
CA ASP A 64 -9.14 -11.02 -8.79
C ASP A 64 -10.64 -11.08 -8.42
N GLY A 65 -11.50 -10.77 -9.39
CA GLY A 65 -12.96 -10.74 -9.21
C GLY A 65 -13.50 -9.49 -8.50
N HIS A 66 -12.62 -8.57 -8.07
CA HIS A 66 -13.02 -7.30 -7.48
C HIS A 66 -13.12 -6.19 -8.53
N LYS A 67 -14.23 -5.46 -8.47
CA LYS A 67 -14.45 -4.20 -9.20
C LYS A 67 -14.46 -3.02 -8.22
N SER A 68 -14.66 -1.81 -8.76
CA SER A 68 -14.79 -0.57 -7.97
C SER A 68 -13.57 -0.32 -7.09
N TRP A 69 -12.40 -0.30 -7.71
CA TRP A 69 -11.18 0.15 -7.06
C TRP A 69 -11.09 1.68 -7.13
N GLU A 70 -10.41 2.26 -6.16
CA GLU A 70 -10.30 3.71 -6.01
C GLU A 70 -8.84 4.12 -5.88
N VAL A 71 -8.55 5.38 -6.21
CA VAL A 71 -7.30 6.01 -5.78
C VAL A 71 -7.43 6.26 -4.27
N PRO A 72 -6.48 5.81 -3.45
CA PRO A 72 -6.56 5.97 -2.01
C PRO A 72 -6.63 7.44 -1.62
N GLY A 73 -7.44 7.75 -0.60
CA GLY A 73 -7.35 9.05 0.06
C GLY A 73 -5.99 9.25 0.71
N PHE A 74 -5.71 10.48 1.14
CA PHE A 74 -4.41 10.81 1.73
C PHE A 74 -4.11 9.94 2.95
N LEU A 75 -5.06 9.81 3.88
CA LEU A 75 -4.87 9.03 5.10
C LEU A 75 -4.76 7.54 4.82
N GLU A 76 -5.52 7.03 3.84
CA GLU A 76 -5.46 5.63 3.44
C GLU A 76 -4.12 5.29 2.78
N LEU A 77 -3.59 6.14 1.90
CA LEU A 77 -2.28 5.90 1.32
C LEU A 77 -1.17 6.06 2.37
N PHE A 78 -1.29 7.07 3.22
CA PHE A 78 -0.32 7.35 4.28
C PHE A 78 -0.29 6.25 5.35
N SER A 79 -1.38 5.48 5.54
CA SER A 79 -1.38 4.35 6.46
C SER A 79 -0.44 3.21 6.05
N LEU A 80 0.01 3.18 4.78
CA LEU A 80 1.02 2.24 4.31
C LEU A 80 2.45 2.64 4.69
N VAL A 81 2.68 3.87 5.15
CA VAL A 81 4.02 4.32 5.52
C VAL A 81 4.50 3.58 6.77
N ASP A 82 5.56 2.79 6.60
CA ASP A 82 6.27 2.17 7.72
C ASP A 82 7.52 2.99 8.03
N ALA A 83 7.44 3.78 9.11
CA ALA A 83 8.51 4.66 9.57
C ALA A 83 9.73 3.91 10.13
N LYS A 84 9.68 2.59 10.28
CA LYS A 84 10.81 1.77 10.77
C LYS A 84 11.75 1.30 9.66
N VAL A 85 11.31 1.39 8.41
CA VAL A 85 12.08 1.02 7.21
C VAL A 85 12.29 2.25 6.34
N TYR A 86 13.38 2.27 5.60
CA TYR A 86 13.72 3.34 4.67
C TYR A 86 13.95 2.77 3.28
N ASN A 87 13.47 3.47 2.25
CA ASN A 87 13.75 3.18 0.85
C ASN A 87 13.45 1.71 0.41
N PRO A 88 12.16 1.31 0.33
CA PRO A 88 10.97 2.12 0.58
C PRO A 88 10.43 2.03 2.03
N THR A 89 9.83 3.12 2.51
CA THR A 89 9.16 3.25 3.83
C THR A 89 7.78 2.61 3.81
N ILE A 90 7.70 1.31 3.50
CA ILE A 90 6.47 0.52 3.35
C ILE A 90 6.80 -0.94 3.62
N SER A 91 5.80 -1.72 4.04
CA SER A 91 5.97 -3.14 4.33
C SER A 91 6.67 -3.89 3.17
N GLY A 92 7.73 -4.63 3.49
CA GLY A 92 8.44 -5.49 2.54
C GLY A 92 7.63 -6.67 1.99
N ASN A 93 6.39 -6.85 2.47
CA ASN A 93 5.48 -7.87 1.95
C ASN A 93 4.87 -7.50 0.60
N PHE A 94 4.85 -6.20 0.23
CA PHE A 94 4.44 -5.79 -1.12
C PHE A 94 5.47 -6.25 -2.15
N LYS A 95 5.04 -7.02 -3.14
CA LYS A 95 5.90 -7.51 -4.20
C LYS A 95 6.25 -6.42 -5.21
N PHE A 96 5.32 -5.53 -5.50
CA PHE A 96 5.49 -4.50 -6.52
C PHE A 96 5.45 -3.13 -5.88
N VAL A 97 6.63 -2.56 -5.62
CA VAL A 97 6.78 -1.24 -5.00
C VAL A 97 8.01 -0.53 -5.56
N VAL A 98 7.95 0.80 -5.58
CA VAL A 98 9.04 1.69 -6.00
C VAL A 98 9.16 2.79 -4.95
N SER A 99 10.39 3.14 -4.58
CA SER A 99 10.69 4.27 -3.69
C SER A 99 10.48 5.60 -4.43
N ALA A 100 9.22 6.02 -4.55
CA ALA A 100 8.81 7.20 -5.29
C ALA A 100 7.47 7.75 -4.77
N ASN A 101 7.00 8.83 -5.40
CA ASN A 101 5.68 9.41 -5.16
C ASN A 101 4.55 8.54 -5.74
N TYR A 102 3.48 8.41 -4.95
CA TYR A 102 2.23 7.74 -5.32
C TYR A 102 1.07 8.71 -5.14
N TRP A 103 0.15 8.72 -6.10
CA TRP A 103 -1.05 9.56 -6.04
C TRP A 103 -1.97 9.17 -4.89
N SER A 104 -2.44 10.19 -4.15
CA SER A 104 -3.65 10.11 -3.35
C SER A 104 -4.78 10.92 -4.01
N SER A 105 -6.03 10.62 -3.71
CA SER A 105 -7.20 11.35 -4.23
C SER A 105 -7.41 12.73 -3.59
N LYS A 106 -6.56 13.13 -2.63
CA LYS A 106 -6.65 14.43 -1.97
C LYS A 106 -6.12 15.53 -2.89
N THR A 107 -7.00 16.41 -3.32
CA THR A 107 -6.65 17.63 -4.05
C THR A 107 -6.27 18.77 -3.09
N PHE A 108 -5.43 19.69 -3.55
CA PHE A 108 -5.14 20.93 -2.84
C PHE A 108 -6.32 21.90 -3.00
N GLY A 109 -6.73 22.53 -1.90
CA GLY A 109 -7.97 23.32 -1.86
C GLY A 109 -8.00 24.54 -2.80
N HIS A 110 -6.85 25.01 -3.26
CA HIS A 110 -6.76 26.10 -4.22
C HIS A 110 -6.93 25.57 -5.65
N ALA A 111 -8.17 25.54 -6.15
CA ALA A 111 -8.53 24.87 -7.41
C ALA A 111 -7.67 25.29 -8.64
N SER A 112 -7.28 26.56 -8.75
CA SER A 112 -6.46 27.05 -9.86
C SER A 112 -5.02 26.50 -9.87
N SER A 113 -4.55 25.95 -8.75
CA SER A 113 -3.23 25.33 -8.65
C SER A 113 -3.12 24.04 -9.46
N LYS A 114 -4.24 23.31 -9.66
CA LYS A 114 -4.28 21.96 -10.25
C LYS A 114 -3.29 21.00 -9.58
N GLU A 115 -3.33 20.96 -8.25
CA GLU A 115 -2.41 20.15 -7.44
C GLU A 115 -3.14 19.08 -6.63
N ALA A 116 -2.51 17.92 -6.49
CA ALA A 116 -2.93 16.85 -5.59
C ALA A 116 -1.77 16.40 -4.69
N PHE A 117 -2.12 15.75 -3.59
CA PHE A 117 -1.14 15.22 -2.65
C PHE A 117 -0.64 13.84 -3.09
N VAL A 118 0.67 13.64 -3.00
CA VAL A 118 1.34 12.36 -3.18
C VAL A 118 2.02 11.94 -1.89
N VAL A 119 2.13 10.63 -1.66
CA VAL A 119 2.98 10.06 -0.59
C VAL A 119 4.27 9.54 -1.23
N ASP A 120 5.42 9.95 -0.70
CA ASP A 120 6.74 9.51 -1.14
C ASP A 120 7.21 8.31 -0.32
N PHE A 121 7.15 7.11 -0.91
CA PHE A 121 7.64 5.91 -0.23
C PHE A 121 9.16 5.82 -0.15
N LYS A 122 9.95 6.75 -0.68
CA LYS A 122 11.39 6.79 -0.34
C LYS A 122 11.60 7.23 1.11
N SER A 123 10.84 8.23 1.55
CA SER A 123 11.10 8.98 2.79
C SER A 123 9.94 8.97 3.79
N GLY A 124 8.74 8.55 3.38
CA GLY A 124 7.53 8.65 4.18
C GLY A 124 6.94 10.07 4.22
N ALA A 125 7.52 11.01 3.46
CA ALA A 125 7.00 12.36 3.34
C ALA A 125 5.76 12.41 2.42
N PHE A 126 5.12 13.57 2.37
CA PHE A 126 4.11 13.87 1.37
C PHE A 126 4.42 15.20 0.68
N ASN A 127 4.00 15.32 -0.57
CA ASN A 127 4.25 16.49 -1.39
C ASN A 127 2.96 16.94 -2.09
N ARG A 128 2.90 18.20 -2.49
CA ARG A 128 1.94 18.68 -3.49
C ARG A 128 2.58 18.59 -4.86
N LYS A 129 1.84 18.09 -5.84
CA LYS A 129 2.30 17.90 -7.22
C LYS A 129 1.26 18.34 -8.21
N LYS A 130 1.71 18.83 -9.38
CA LYS A 130 0.79 19.21 -10.45
C LYS A 130 0.14 17.96 -11.02
N MET A 131 -1.16 18.04 -11.28
CA MET A 131 -1.96 16.90 -11.75
C MET A 131 -1.56 16.39 -13.14
N ASP A 132 -0.89 17.23 -13.94
CA ASP A 132 -0.32 16.88 -15.26
C ASP A 132 1.05 16.18 -15.18
N GLU A 133 1.71 16.16 -14.01
CA GLU A 133 2.87 15.30 -13.76
C GLU A 133 2.44 13.84 -13.64
N THR A 134 3.38 12.91 -13.89
CA THR A 134 3.09 11.47 -13.81
C THR A 134 3.71 10.82 -12.57
N PHE A 135 2.91 10.14 -11.75
CA PHE A 135 3.35 9.38 -10.58
C PHE A 135 2.71 7.99 -10.54
N TYR A 136 3.22 7.12 -9.66
CA TYR A 136 2.66 5.78 -9.48
C TYR A 136 1.29 5.87 -8.79
N VAL A 137 0.50 4.81 -8.91
CA VAL A 137 -0.76 4.66 -8.18
C VAL A 137 -0.88 3.22 -7.70
N ARG A 138 -1.30 3.05 -6.45
CA ARG A 138 -1.71 1.76 -5.90
C ARG A 138 -3.17 1.86 -5.57
N CYS A 139 -4.02 1.26 -6.40
CA CYS A 139 -5.45 1.29 -6.15
C CYS A 139 -5.79 0.50 -4.89
N TYR A 140 -6.84 0.91 -4.20
CA TYR A 140 -7.31 0.25 -3.00
C TYR A 140 -8.83 0.06 -3.03
N LYS A 141 -9.33 -0.75 -2.10
CA LYS A 141 -10.75 -0.84 -1.79
C LYS A 141 -10.94 -1.17 -0.32
N LYS A 142 -12.03 -0.68 0.26
CA LYS A 142 -12.50 -1.12 1.57
C LYS A 142 -13.04 -2.54 1.44
N ALA A 143 -12.67 -3.44 2.35
CA ALA A 143 -13.33 -4.74 2.39
C ALA A 143 -14.75 -4.58 2.93
N SER A 144 -15.68 -5.29 2.28
CA SER A 144 -17.08 -5.43 2.71
C SER A 144 -17.19 -6.39 3.88
#